data_AF-Q57072-F1
#
_entry.id   AF-Q57072-F1
#
_cell.length_a   1.000
_cell.length_b   1.000
_cell.length_c   1.000
_cell.angle_alpha   90.00
_cell.angle_beta   90.00
_cell.angle_gamma   90.00
#
_symmetry.space_group_name_H-M   'P 1'
#
loop_
_entity.id
_entity.type
_entity.pdbx_description
1 polymer ?
#
loop_
_entity_poly.entity_id
_entity_poly.type
_entity_poly.pdbx_seq_one_letter_code
_entity_poly.pdbx_strand_id
1 'polypeptide(L)'
;MNILQNNNLLFLVKQIKWPKPLFIIAIFTISLGSISELIVPLLTGQFIDKLVTGGIQYRFLVLLGVLFIVDAVLNGIGLYLLIKVGEKIIYSLRS
;
A
#
# COMPACT_ATOMS: atom_id res chain seq x y z
N MET A 1 10.85 -25.11 -39.92
CA MET A 1 9.72 -24.42 -39.30
C MET A 1 9.78 -24.70 -37.80
N ASN A 2 10.49 -23.88 -37.00
CA ASN A 2 10.67 -24.11 -35.56
C ASN A 2 9.63 -23.31 -34.77
N ILE A 3 8.76 -24.01 -34.04
CA ILE A 3 7.56 -23.47 -33.36
C ILE A 3 7.87 -23.15 -31.88
N LEU A 4 9.10 -22.81 -31.52
CA LEU A 4 9.47 -22.40 -30.15
C LEU A 4 9.46 -20.88 -29.99
N GLN A 5 8.36 -20.26 -30.40
CA GLN A 5 8.12 -18.83 -30.29
C GLN A 5 6.97 -18.60 -29.33
N ASN A 6 7.16 -18.72 -28.01
CA ASN A 6 6.18 -18.12 -27.09
C ASN A 6 6.70 -17.89 -25.67
N ASN A 7 7.43 -16.79 -25.47
CA ASN A 7 7.58 -16.13 -24.17
C ASN A 7 7.80 -14.62 -24.37
N ASN A 8 7.03 -14.03 -25.29
CA ASN A 8 7.17 -12.62 -25.68
C ASN A 8 7.01 -11.67 -24.48
N LEU A 9 6.17 -12.03 -23.49
CA LEU A 9 5.96 -11.24 -22.28
C LEU A 9 7.15 -11.29 -21.31
N LEU A 10 7.76 -12.46 -21.10
CA LEU A 10 8.94 -12.60 -20.24
C LEU A 10 10.16 -11.88 -20.82
N PHE A 11 10.28 -11.85 -22.15
CA PHE A 11 11.32 -11.07 -22.82
C PHE A 11 11.17 -9.57 -22.57
N LEU A 12 9.94 -9.05 -22.62
CA LEU A 12 9.64 -7.65 -22.30
C LEU A 12 9.93 -7.34 -20.83
N VAL A 13 9.52 -8.20 -19.90
CA VAL A 13 9.78 -8.01 -18.46
C VAL A 13 11.28 -7.99 -18.13
N LYS A 14 12.09 -8.75 -18.87
CA LYS A 14 13.56 -8.79 -18.71
C LYS A 14 14.26 -7.52 -19.18
N GLN A 15 13.64 -6.73 -20.05
CA GLN A 15 14.18 -5.45 -20.55
C GLN A 15 13.79 -4.24 -19.68
N ILE A 16 12.85 -4.40 -18.74
CA ILE A 16 12.38 -3.33 -17.87
C ILE A 16 13.52 -2.87 -16.95
N LYS A 17 13.84 -1.56 -16.98
CA LYS A 17 14.72 -0.93 -16.00
C LYS A 17 13.94 -0.60 -14.74
N TRP A 18 13.94 -1.53 -13.79
CA TRP A 18 13.22 -1.38 -12.52
C TRP A 18 13.78 -0.23 -11.66
N PRO A 19 12.96 0.75 -11.25
CA PRO A 19 13.36 1.77 -10.29
C PRO A 19 13.37 1.20 -8.86
N LYS A 20 14.35 0.34 -8.57
CA LYS A 20 14.52 -0.40 -7.31
C LYS A 20 14.28 0.43 -6.03
N PRO A 21 14.89 1.62 -5.84
CA PRO A 21 14.69 2.38 -4.60
C PRO A 21 13.26 2.90 -4.44
N LEU A 22 12.64 3.36 -5.53
CA LEU A 22 11.27 3.91 -5.50
C LEU A 22 10.25 2.81 -5.21
N PHE A 23 10.47 1.63 -5.78
CA PHE A 23 9.62 0.45 -5.60
C PHE A 23 9.70 -0.10 -4.17
N ILE A 24 10.90 -0.17 -3.58
CA ILE A 24 11.07 -0.63 -2.20
C ILE A 24 10.35 0.30 -1.22
N ILE A 25 10.49 1.62 -1.39
CA ILE A 25 9.81 2.60 -0.53
C ILE A 25 8.28 2.47 -0.69
N ALA A 26 7.78 2.36 -1.93
CA ALA A 26 6.35 2.19 -2.19
C ALA A 26 5.78 0.96 -1.46
N ILE A 27 6.45 -0.19 -1.61
CA ILE A 27 6.03 -1.44 -0.95
C ILE A 27 6.07 -1.31 0.57
N PHE A 28 7.13 -0.71 1.11
CA PHE A 28 7.27 -0.54 2.55
C PHE A 28 6.14 0.32 3.12
N THR A 29 5.84 1.45 2.47
CA THR A 29 4.76 2.35 2.87
C THR A 29 3.39 1.67 2.77
N ILE A 30 3.09 0.97 1.66
CA ILE A 30 1.82 0.26 1.49
C ILE A 30 1.67 -0.86 2.53
N SER A 31 2.74 -1.62 2.80
CA SER A 31 2.72 -2.70 3.79
C SER A 31 2.36 -2.18 5.19
N LEU A 32 2.93 -1.02 5.58
CA LEU A 32 2.57 -0.36 6.83
C LEU A 32 1.12 0.14 6.85
N GLY A 33 0.62 0.65 5.71
CA GLY A 33 -0.80 0.98 5.53
C GLY A 33 -1.71 -0.24 5.75
N SER A 34 -1.42 -1.36 5.08
CA SER A 34 -2.20 -2.60 5.24
C SER A 34 -2.23 -3.14 6.67
N ILE A 35 -1.14 -2.99 7.43
CA ILE A 35 -1.12 -3.33 8.87
C ILE A 35 -2.05 -2.38 9.65
N SER A 36 -2.04 -1.10 9.30
CA SER A 36 -2.89 -0.07 9.93
C SER A 36 -4.38 -0.33 9.67
N GLU A 37 -4.74 -0.72 8.44
CA GLU A 37 -6.11 -1.16 8.07
C GLU A 37 -6.61 -2.32 8.92
N LEU A 38 -5.73 -3.25 9.32
CA LEU A 38 -6.10 -4.36 10.19
C LEU A 38 -6.25 -3.93 11.66
N ILE A 39 -5.44 -2.96 12.10
CA ILE A 39 -5.46 -2.43 13.47
C ILE A 39 -6.74 -1.60 13.72
N VAL A 40 -7.25 -0.90 12.71
CA VAL A 40 -8.44 -0.04 12.83
C VAL A 40 -9.68 -0.79 13.32
N PRO A 41 -10.12 -1.93 12.73
CA PRO A 41 -11.24 -2.72 13.24
C PRO A 41 -10.99 -3.28 14.64
N LEU A 42 -9.76 -3.73 14.93
CA LEU A 42 -9.36 -4.24 16.23
C LEU A 42 -9.51 -3.19 17.33
N LEU A 43 -9.03 -1.98 17.08
CA LEU A 43 -9.21 -0.86 18.01
C LEU A 43 -10.67 -0.42 18.10
N THR A 44 -11.40 -0.40 16.98
CA THR A 44 -12.82 -0.02 16.98
C THR A 44 -13.68 -1.03 17.75
N GLY A 45 -13.36 -2.32 17.69
CA GLY A 45 -14.00 -3.34 18.53
C GLY A 45 -13.77 -3.07 20.02
N GLN A 46 -12.51 -2.83 20.41
CA GLN A 46 -12.17 -2.48 21.81
C GLN A 46 -12.82 -1.17 22.27
N PHE A 47 -13.05 -0.21 21.36
CA PHE A 47 -13.78 1.01 21.65
C PHE A 47 -15.22 0.73 22.06
N ILE A 48 -15.92 -0.09 21.25
CA ILE A 48 -17.31 -0.46 21.49
C ILE A 48 -17.44 -1.22 22.81
N ASP A 49 -16.51 -2.14 23.12
CA ASP A 49 -16.52 -2.88 24.38
C ASP A 49 -16.38 -1.96 25.61
N LYS A 50 -15.51 -0.94 25.51
CA LYS A 50 -15.29 0.05 26.57
C LYS A 50 -16.45 1.02 26.72
N LEU A 51 -17.12 1.35 25.62
CA LEU A 51 -18.33 2.19 25.63
C LEU A 51 -19.44 1.53 26.44
N VAL A 52 -19.65 0.22 26.24
CA VAL A 52 -20.69 -0.56 26.94
C VAL A 52 -20.39 -0.65 28.45
N THR A 53 -19.11 -0.74 28.83
CA THR A 53 -18.69 -1.03 30.22
C THR A 53 -18.35 0.21 31.06
N GLY A 54 -17.97 1.34 30.45
CA GLY A 54 -17.41 2.49 31.16
C GLY A 54 -17.68 3.87 30.55
N GLY A 55 -18.57 3.99 29.56
CA GLY A 55 -18.91 5.26 28.91
C GLY A 55 -17.89 5.74 27.86
N ILE A 56 -18.15 6.91 27.27
CA ILE A 56 -17.33 7.45 26.16
C ILE A 56 -15.99 7.98 26.66
N GLN A 57 -14.90 7.35 26.25
CA GLN A 57 -13.55 7.86 26.44
C GLN A 57 -13.10 8.68 25.23
N TYR A 58 -13.16 10.02 25.33
CA TYR A 58 -12.75 10.94 24.26
C TYR A 58 -11.31 10.70 23.79
N ARG A 59 -10.42 10.24 24.68
CA ARG A 59 -9.03 9.87 24.36
C ARG A 59 -8.94 8.77 23.30
N PHE A 60 -9.83 7.78 23.35
CA PHE A 60 -9.84 6.67 22.39
C PHE A 60 -10.36 7.10 21.03
N LEU A 61 -11.36 7.99 21.01
CA LEU A 61 -11.90 8.56 19.78
C LEU A 61 -10.82 9.37 19.02
N VAL A 62 -10.04 10.18 19.74
CA VAL A 62 -8.91 10.91 19.15
C VAL A 62 -7.83 9.96 18.64
N LEU A 63 -7.49 8.90 19.39
CA LEU A 63 -6.53 7.89 18.97
C LEU A 63 -6.94 7.21 17.65
N LEU A 64 -8.21 6.81 17.53
CA LEU A 64 -8.76 6.25 16.29
C LEU A 64 -8.66 7.24 15.14
N GLY A 65 -9.08 8.50 15.35
CA GLY A 65 -9.01 9.54 14.31
C GLY A 65 -7.58 9.76 13.80
N VAL A 66 -6.60 9.82 14.70
CA VAL A 66 -5.18 9.93 14.33
C VAL A 66 -4.72 8.70 13.54
N LEU A 67 -5.11 7.50 13.96
CA LEU A 67 -4.74 6.27 13.24
C LEU A 67 -5.29 6.25 11.82
N PHE A 68 -6.55 6.65 11.61
CA PHE A 68 -7.14 6.78 10.28
C PHE A 68 -6.41 7.78 9.39
N ILE A 69 -5.98 8.92 9.95
CA ILE A 69 -5.20 9.91 9.20
C ILE A 69 -3.85 9.34 8.79
N VAL A 70 -3.16 8.65 9.72
CA VAL A 70 -1.87 8.00 9.43
C VAL A 70 -2.04 6.95 8.34
N ASP A 71 -3.05 6.10 8.45
CA ASP A 71 -3.39 5.09 7.44
C ASP A 71 -3.63 5.72 6.06
N ALA A 72 -4.50 6.74 5.99
CA ALA A 72 -4.80 7.44 4.74
C ALA A 72 -3.55 8.09 4.11
N VAL A 73 -2.65 8.66 4.93
CA VAL A 73 -1.40 9.26 4.45
C VAL A 73 -0.44 8.19 3.94
N LEU A 74 -0.25 7.08 4.67
CA LEU A 74 0.60 5.97 4.24
C LEU A 74 0.08 5.39 2.92
N ASN A 75 -1.19 5.02 2.86
CA ASN A 75 -1.78 4.44 1.65
C ASN A 75 -1.78 5.43 0.48
N GLY A 76 -2.08 6.71 0.73
CA GLY A 76 -2.03 7.75 -0.31
C GLY A 76 -0.63 7.93 -0.92
N ILE A 77 0.40 8.05 -0.07
CA ILE A 77 1.80 8.16 -0.52
C ILE A 77 2.25 6.87 -1.21
N GLY A 78 1.94 5.71 -0.63
CA GLY A 78 2.29 4.40 -1.16
C GLY A 78 1.71 4.19 -2.57
N LEU A 79 0.43 4.50 -2.75
CA LEU A 79 -0.25 4.42 -4.04
C LEU A 79 0.40 5.37 -5.06
N TYR A 80 0.67 6.62 -4.68
CA TYR A 80 1.32 7.58 -5.57
C TYR A 80 2.70 7.09 -6.04
N LEU A 81 3.51 6.55 -5.14
CA LEU A 81 4.82 6.00 -5.49
C LEU A 81 4.68 4.78 -6.40
N LEU A 82 3.68 3.92 -6.18
CA LEU A 82 3.43 2.76 -7.03
C LEU A 82 3.01 3.17 -8.44
N ILE A 83 2.16 4.19 -8.58
CA ILE A 83 1.79 4.78 -9.88
C ILE A 83 3.05 5.30 -10.60
N LYS A 84 3.93 6.04 -9.90
CA LYS A 84 5.20 6.53 -10.46
C LYS A 84 6.14 5.41 -10.89
N VAL A 85 6.19 4.30 -10.14
CA VAL A 85 6.93 3.11 -10.56
C VAL A 85 6.34 2.54 -11.84
N GLY A 86 5.01 2.40 -11.92
CA GLY A 86 4.31 1.93 -13.12
C GLY A 86 4.58 2.80 -14.35
N GLU A 87 4.49 4.13 -14.21
CA GLU A 87 4.83 5.08 -15.29
C GLU A 87 6.25 4.88 -15.81
N LYS A 88 7.22 4.72 -14.89
CA LYS A 88 8.64 4.54 -15.27
C LYS A 88 8.90 3.20 -15.95
N ILE A 89 8.18 2.16 -15.54
CA ILE A 89 8.20 0.85 -16.21
C ILE A 89 7.64 0.98 -17.63
N ILE A 90 6.46 1.60 -17.80
CA ILE A 90 5.82 1.79 -19.10
C ILE A 90 6.71 2.64 -20.02
N TYR A 91 7.30 3.71 -19.50
CA TYR A 91 8.25 4.54 -20.25
C TYR A 91 9.42 3.72 -20.79
N SER A 92 9.99 2.83 -19.96
CA SER A 92 11.11 1.97 -20.38
C SER A 92 10.75 0.94 -21.45
N LEU A 93 9.47 0.63 -21.62
CA LEU A 93 8.98 -0.28 -22.68
C LEU A 93 8.67 0.46 -23.98
N ARG A 94 8.43 1.78 -23.93
CA ARG A 94 8.10 2.61 -25.10
C ARG A 94 9.36 3.15 -25.79
N SER A 95 10.47 3.32 -25.08
CA SER A 95 11.77 3.74 -25.63
C SER A 95 12.55 2.57 -26.19
#